data_AF-A0A5C6MG72-F1
#
_entry.id   AF-A0A5C6MG72-F1
#
_cell.length_a   1.000
_cell.length_b   1.000
_cell.length_c   1.000
_cell.angle_alpha   90.00
_cell.angle_beta   90.00
_cell.angle_gamma   90.00
#
_symmetry.space_group_name_H-M   'P 1'
#
loop_
_entity.id
_entity.type
_entity.pdbx_description
1 polymer ?
#
loop_
_entity_poly.entity_id
_entity_poly.type
_entity_poly.pdbx_seq_one_letter_code
_entity_poly.pdbx_strand_id
1 'polypeptide(L)'
;MEKKLDKIGEIIYSYGAERFGVKSGNLKLQKEPAHLKSRRQREIERLVKERRCLRKQWKKAAEAERKGLEALQGDLKQRLATLRRAECLRKQHKKKERARTSFYRDPYKFVKALFVKEKFGTLKAPIKELEEHLRKTYSDHQRHVPACIPDDMPPIQPVEHQMETRPPTWSEIEGTLFSALTVARDWEMRVDLSQRLIFPSEVAVTNLCPDLVLWSKSCRRVFIVELAVPWGEAIGEAYERKRLRYANLAAEAEGRGWSVKVWPVEVGCRGFVSRTTTKLLKEMGIRGQAQRRAVKELAATAEQSSHWLWLERRDISWAAK
;
A
#
# COMPACT_ATOMS: atom_id res chain seq x y z
N MET A 1 47.47 -27.68 -36.41
CA MET A 1 46.87 -26.61 -37.23
C MET A 1 46.11 -25.59 -36.39
N GLU A 2 45.39 -26.00 -35.35
CA GLU A 2 44.65 -25.11 -34.44
C GLU A 2 45.49 -23.96 -33.86
N LYS A 3 46.68 -24.25 -33.33
CA LYS A 3 47.58 -23.21 -32.79
C LYS A 3 48.00 -22.12 -33.79
N LYS A 4 47.94 -22.40 -35.10
CA LYS A 4 48.22 -21.40 -36.15
C LYS A 4 46.99 -20.54 -36.44
N LEU A 5 45.79 -21.14 -36.41
CA LEU A 5 44.52 -20.43 -36.58
C LEU A 5 44.26 -19.48 -35.40
N ASP A 6 44.57 -19.90 -34.18
CA ASP A 6 44.42 -19.07 -32.98
C ASP A 6 45.33 -17.83 -33.03
N LYS A 7 46.59 -18.01 -33.47
CA LYS A 7 47.54 -16.90 -33.66
C LYS A 7 47.10 -15.92 -34.74
N ILE A 8 46.52 -16.42 -35.85
CA ILE A 8 45.97 -15.56 -36.89
C ILE A 8 44.77 -14.77 -36.34
N GLY A 9 43.93 -15.40 -35.52
CA GLY A 9 42.82 -14.74 -34.82
C GLY A 9 43.28 -13.61 -33.90
N GLU A 10 44.33 -13.83 -33.10
CA GLU A 10 44.92 -12.80 -32.23
C GLU A 10 45.49 -11.62 -33.01
N ILE A 11 46.19 -11.88 -34.12
CA ILE A 11 46.79 -10.83 -34.97
C ILE A 11 45.69 -9.98 -35.64
N ILE A 12 44.62 -10.63 -36.13
CA ILE A 12 43.48 -9.92 -36.73
C ILE A 12 42.75 -9.09 -35.66
N TYR A 13 42.60 -9.63 -34.45
CA TYR A 13 41.95 -8.94 -33.35
C TYR A 13 42.75 -7.72 -32.89
N SER A 14 44.07 -7.84 -32.72
CA SER A 14 44.93 -6.72 -32.29
C SER A 14 44.93 -5.59 -33.32
N TYR A 15 45.08 -5.92 -34.60
CA TYR A 15 45.04 -4.95 -35.69
C TYR A 15 43.67 -4.23 -35.78
N GLY A 16 42.57 -4.98 -35.62
CA GLY A 16 41.22 -4.42 -35.59
C GLY A 16 40.96 -3.53 -34.37
N ALA A 17 41.45 -3.94 -33.20
CA ALA A 17 41.32 -3.22 -31.95
C ALA A 17 42.02 -1.85 -31.98
N GLU A 18 43.23 -1.81 -32.54
CA GLU A 18 44.07 -0.61 -32.62
C GLU A 18 43.53 0.40 -33.64
N ARG A 19 42.99 -0.10 -34.76
CA ARG A 19 42.52 0.75 -35.88
C ARG A 19 41.08 1.24 -35.73
N PHE A 20 40.21 0.45 -35.10
CA PHE A 20 38.77 0.74 -35.03
C PHE A 20 38.25 0.94 -33.60
N GLY A 21 39.10 0.71 -32.59
CA GLY A 21 38.73 0.77 -31.18
C GLY A 21 37.88 -0.43 -30.74
N VAL A 22 38.16 -0.96 -29.55
CA VAL A 22 37.37 -2.05 -28.98
C VAL A 22 36.18 -1.47 -28.23
N LYS A 23 34.95 -1.67 -28.74
CA LYS A 23 33.75 -1.45 -27.93
C LYS A 23 33.74 -2.51 -26.83
N SER A 24 33.81 -2.09 -25.57
CA SER A 24 33.68 -2.98 -24.41
C SER A 24 32.28 -3.61 -24.41
N GLY A 25 32.13 -4.75 -25.09
CA GLY A 25 30.92 -5.55 -25.02
C GLY A 25 30.81 -6.11 -23.61
N ASN A 26 30.01 -5.45 -22.76
CA ASN A 26 29.59 -5.88 -21.42
C ASN A 26 30.56 -6.89 -20.77
N LEU A 27 31.78 -6.45 -20.45
CA LEU A 27 32.58 -7.12 -19.44
C LEU A 27 31.69 -7.16 -18.19
N LYS A 28 31.19 -8.35 -17.87
CA LYS A 28 30.56 -8.62 -16.58
C LYS A 28 31.58 -8.18 -15.54
N LEU A 29 31.38 -6.98 -15.00
CA LEU A 29 32.05 -6.52 -13.79
C LEU A 29 32.04 -7.70 -12.83
N GLN A 30 33.25 -8.14 -12.47
CA GLN A 30 33.44 -9.22 -11.51
C GLN A 30 32.50 -8.94 -10.33
N LYS A 31 31.58 -9.87 -10.06
CA LYS A 31 30.61 -9.74 -8.97
C LYS A 31 31.39 -9.44 -7.71
N GLU A 32 31.19 -8.26 -7.12
CA GLU A 32 31.67 -7.98 -5.79
C GLU A 32 31.24 -9.10 -4.82
N PRO A 33 32.08 -9.45 -3.84
CA PRO A 33 31.83 -10.55 -2.92
C PRO A 33 30.52 -10.35 -2.15
N ALA A 34 29.92 -11.48 -1.76
CA ALA A 34 28.59 -11.62 -1.17
C ALA A 34 28.17 -10.44 -0.26
N HIS A 35 27.04 -9.83 -0.59
CA HIS A 35 26.34 -8.78 0.17
C HIS A 35 26.61 -8.84 1.68
N LEU A 36 27.49 -7.96 2.17
CA LEU A 36 27.80 -7.84 3.59
C LEU A 36 26.51 -7.60 4.39
N LYS A 37 26.32 -8.37 5.48
CA LYS A 37 25.12 -8.24 6.31
C LYS A 37 25.05 -6.85 6.92
N SER A 38 23.86 -6.23 6.87
CA SER A 38 23.65 -4.93 7.52
C SER A 38 23.90 -5.03 9.02
N ARG A 39 24.26 -3.92 9.68
CA ARG A 39 24.40 -3.87 11.15
C ARG A 39 23.18 -4.48 11.86
N ARG A 40 21.98 -4.19 11.33
CA ARG A 40 20.71 -4.72 11.83
C ARG A 40 20.57 -6.23 11.64
N GLN A 41 20.98 -6.76 10.49
CA GLN A 41 20.96 -8.20 10.23
C GLN A 41 21.92 -8.96 11.15
N ARG A 42 23.12 -8.41 11.37
CA ARG A 42 24.09 -8.96 12.33
C ARG A 42 23.54 -8.98 13.76
N GLU A 43 22.88 -7.89 14.17
CA GLU A 43 22.25 -7.80 15.48
C GLU A 43 21.08 -8.78 15.64
N ILE A 44 20.22 -8.93 14.62
CA ILE A 44 19.15 -9.94 14.64
C ILE A 44 19.73 -11.34 14.81
N GLU A 45 20.80 -11.68 14.09
CA GLU A 45 21.46 -12.98 14.21
C GLU A 45 22.05 -13.21 15.61
N ARG A 46 22.68 -12.19 16.19
CA ARG A 46 23.19 -12.24 17.57
C ARG A 46 22.06 -12.52 18.56
N LEU A 47 20.98 -11.73 18.54
CA LEU A 47 19.85 -11.87 19.46
C LEU A 47 19.11 -13.21 19.27
N VAL A 48 19.06 -13.76 18.05
CA VAL A 48 18.52 -15.11 17.81
C VAL A 48 19.38 -16.18 18.48
N LYS A 49 20.71 -16.09 18.40
CA LYS A 49 21.63 -17.01 19.08
C LYS A 49 21.49 -16.91 20.61
N GLU A 50 21.45 -15.69 21.12
CA GLU A 50 21.32 -15.39 22.55
C GLU A 50 20.01 -15.92 23.13
N ARG A 51 18.87 -15.66 22.46
CA ARG A 51 17.57 -16.22 22.83
C ARG A 51 17.58 -17.75 22.81
N ARG A 52 18.26 -18.38 21.83
CA ARG A 52 18.41 -19.85 21.77
C ARG A 52 19.23 -20.38 22.94
N CYS A 53 20.26 -19.64 23.38
CA CYS A 53 21.07 -19.97 24.55
C CYS A 53 20.24 -19.87 25.84
N LEU A 54 19.55 -18.74 26.06
CA LEU A 54 18.69 -18.54 27.24
C LEU A 54 17.58 -19.60 27.32
N ARG A 55 17.00 -20.01 26.19
CA ARG A 55 16.02 -21.10 26.17
C ARG A 55 16.62 -22.44 26.58
N LYS A 56 17.89 -22.71 26.25
CA LYS A 56 18.59 -23.92 26.72
C LYS A 56 18.91 -23.85 28.21
N GLN A 57 19.30 -22.68 28.71
CA GLN A 57 19.55 -22.43 30.14
C GLN A 57 18.25 -22.56 30.95
N TRP A 58 17.15 -21.98 30.48
CA TRP A 58 15.83 -22.08 31.13
C TRP A 58 15.37 -23.53 31.32
N LYS A 59 15.65 -24.41 30.34
CA LYS A 59 15.34 -25.86 30.45
C LYS A 59 16.12 -26.57 31.56
N LYS A 60 17.29 -26.06 31.95
CA LYS A 60 18.19 -26.63 32.97
C LYS A 60 18.12 -25.89 34.31
N ALA A 61 17.44 -24.74 34.36
CA ALA A 61 17.42 -23.85 35.51
C ALA A 61 16.42 -24.30 36.59
N ALA A 62 16.75 -23.99 37.84
CA ALA A 62 15.88 -24.15 39.01
C ALA A 62 14.70 -23.15 38.97
N GLU A 63 13.61 -23.42 39.68
CA GLU A 63 12.38 -22.61 39.60
C GLU A 63 12.59 -21.13 39.95
N ALA A 64 13.48 -20.82 40.90
CA ALA A 64 13.81 -19.45 41.28
C ALA A 64 14.45 -18.66 40.12
N GLU A 65 15.30 -19.31 39.31
CA GLU A 65 16.03 -18.67 38.20
C GLU A 65 15.19 -18.58 36.92
N ARG A 66 14.17 -19.44 36.77
CA ARG A 66 13.30 -19.48 35.58
C ARG A 66 12.56 -18.18 35.34
N LYS A 67 12.11 -17.50 36.40
CA LYS A 67 11.43 -16.20 36.29
C LYS A 67 12.33 -15.12 35.67
N GLY A 68 13.59 -15.04 36.10
CA GLY A 68 14.56 -14.09 35.55
C GLY A 68 14.92 -14.40 34.09
N LEU A 69 15.10 -15.68 33.76
CA LEU A 69 15.37 -16.12 32.38
C LEU A 69 14.17 -15.91 31.45
N GLU A 70 12.94 -15.94 31.96
CA GLU A 70 11.73 -15.65 31.21
C GLU A 70 11.60 -14.15 30.89
N ALA A 71 11.89 -13.28 31.87
CA ALA A 71 11.96 -11.83 31.66
C ALA A 71 12.99 -11.46 30.58
N LEU A 72 14.22 -11.99 30.67
CA LEU A 72 15.27 -11.77 29.66
C LEU A 72 14.86 -12.29 28.26
N GLN A 73 14.15 -13.41 28.18
CA GLN A 73 13.60 -13.91 26.92
C GLN A 73 12.50 -12.98 26.35
N GLY A 74 11.69 -12.36 27.22
CA GLY A 74 10.70 -11.35 26.88
C GLY A 74 11.33 -10.12 26.23
N ASP A 75 12.37 -9.57 26.85
CA ASP A 75 13.09 -8.39 26.36
C ASP A 75 13.75 -8.66 25.00
N LEU A 76 14.41 -9.81 24.85
CA LEU A 76 14.99 -10.21 23.57
C LEU A 76 13.93 -10.42 22.49
N LYS A 77 12.74 -10.95 22.84
CA LYS A 77 11.63 -11.12 21.91
C LYS A 77 11.12 -9.76 21.43
N GLN A 78 10.96 -8.79 22.32
CA GLN A 78 10.55 -7.43 21.98
C GLN A 78 11.58 -6.72 21.08
N ARG A 79 12.87 -6.79 21.44
CA ARG A 79 13.97 -6.22 20.64
C ARG A 79 14.07 -6.86 19.26
N LEU A 80 13.95 -8.19 19.17
CA LEU A 80 13.91 -8.91 17.88
C LEU A 80 12.72 -8.48 17.02
N ALA A 81 11.53 -8.30 17.60
CA ALA A 81 10.36 -7.85 16.87
C ALA A 81 10.58 -6.44 16.27
N THR A 82 11.16 -5.52 17.04
CA THR A 82 11.47 -4.17 16.57
C THR A 82 12.50 -4.18 15.43
N LEU A 83 13.60 -4.92 15.57
CA LEU A 83 14.61 -4.99 14.52
C LEU A 83 14.10 -5.69 13.25
N ARG A 84 13.30 -6.75 13.39
CA ARG A 84 12.70 -7.45 12.24
C ARG A 84 11.71 -6.56 11.50
N ARG A 85 10.88 -5.80 12.22
CA ARG A 85 9.98 -4.80 11.61
C ARG A 85 10.75 -3.75 10.82
N ALA A 86 11.79 -3.17 11.42
CA ALA A 86 12.63 -2.18 10.73
C ALA A 86 13.35 -2.75 9.49
N GLU A 87 13.77 -4.02 9.51
CA GLU A 87 14.38 -4.67 8.35
C GLU A 87 13.35 -5.00 7.26
N CYS A 88 12.13 -5.38 7.65
CA CYS A 88 11.02 -5.60 6.73
C CYS A 88 10.66 -4.31 5.98
N LEU A 89 10.50 -3.20 6.72
CA LEU A 89 10.26 -1.87 6.15
C LEU A 89 11.36 -1.49 5.16
N ARG A 90 12.64 -1.58 5.56
CA ARG A 90 13.78 -1.30 4.65
C ARG A 90 13.70 -2.10 3.35
N LYS A 91 13.39 -3.40 3.44
CA LYS A 91 13.26 -4.27 2.26
C LYS A 91 12.08 -3.86 1.38
N GLN A 92 10.96 -3.48 1.98
CA GLN A 92 9.77 -3.00 1.28
C GLN A 92 10.04 -1.67 0.56
N HIS A 93 10.63 -0.67 1.23
CA HIS A 93 11.06 0.58 0.59
C HIS A 93 12.02 0.32 -0.57
N LYS A 94 13.03 -0.55 -0.37
CA LYS A 94 13.97 -0.90 -1.45
C LYS A 94 13.28 -1.59 -2.63
N LYS A 95 12.25 -2.42 -2.39
CA LYS A 95 11.45 -3.06 -3.45
C LYS A 95 10.60 -2.03 -4.20
N LYS A 96 9.94 -1.12 -3.49
CA LYS A 96 9.13 -0.04 -4.06
C LYS A 96 10.00 0.88 -4.92
N GLU A 97 11.16 1.28 -4.41
CA GLU A 97 12.08 2.15 -5.16
C GLU A 97 12.58 1.44 -6.41
N ARG A 98 13.01 0.17 -6.33
CA ARG A 98 13.38 -0.61 -7.52
C ARG A 98 12.26 -0.70 -8.55
N ALA A 99 11.02 -0.92 -8.11
CA ALA A 99 9.86 -0.96 -9.00
C ALA A 99 9.62 0.41 -9.64
N ARG A 100 9.75 1.51 -8.87
CA ARG A 100 9.65 2.89 -9.35
C ARG A 100 10.72 3.17 -10.40
N THR A 101 11.99 2.92 -10.09
CA THR A 101 13.10 3.11 -11.04
C THR A 101 12.90 2.27 -12.29
N SER A 102 12.44 1.02 -12.17
CA SER A 102 12.18 0.17 -13.34
C SER A 102 11.01 0.66 -14.18
N PHE A 103 9.95 1.17 -13.56
CA PHE A 103 8.80 1.74 -14.27
C PHE A 103 9.20 3.00 -15.04
N TYR A 104 9.88 3.95 -14.41
CA TYR A 104 10.32 5.18 -15.09
C TYR A 104 11.41 4.95 -16.12
N ARG A 105 12.21 3.87 -16.00
CA ARG A 105 13.19 3.49 -17.02
C ARG A 105 12.51 2.99 -18.30
N ASP A 106 11.48 2.16 -18.17
CA ASP A 106 10.73 1.60 -19.29
C ASP A 106 9.32 1.17 -18.84
N PRO A 107 8.31 2.06 -18.99
CA PRO A 107 6.96 1.80 -18.53
C PRO A 107 6.31 0.61 -19.25
N TYR A 108 6.58 0.46 -20.55
CA TYR A 108 6.00 -0.60 -21.37
C TYR A 108 6.54 -1.97 -20.94
N LYS A 109 7.86 -2.10 -20.76
CA LYS A 109 8.46 -3.35 -20.28
C LYS A 109 8.03 -3.69 -18.85
N PHE A 110 7.92 -2.70 -17.98
CA PHE A 110 7.43 -2.90 -16.61
C PHE A 110 5.99 -3.43 -16.60
N VAL A 111 5.08 -2.79 -17.35
CA VAL A 111 3.67 -3.21 -17.46
C VAL A 111 3.57 -4.59 -18.11
N LYS A 112 4.32 -4.85 -19.19
CA LYS A 112 4.36 -6.17 -19.85
C LYS A 112 4.78 -7.27 -18.87
N ALA A 113 5.77 -7.02 -18.01
CA ALA A 113 6.21 -7.96 -16.99
C ALA A 113 5.19 -8.20 -15.86
N LEU A 114 4.26 -7.26 -15.61
CA LEU A 114 3.22 -7.41 -14.59
C LEU A 114 2.05 -8.29 -15.05
N PHE A 115 1.63 -8.15 -16.31
CA PHE A 115 0.42 -8.79 -16.83
C PHE A 115 0.70 -10.07 -17.62
N VAL A 116 1.87 -10.19 -18.22
CA VAL A 116 2.21 -11.40 -18.97
C VAL A 116 2.82 -12.40 -18.00
N LYS A 117 2.01 -13.38 -17.58
CA LYS A 117 2.56 -14.65 -17.11
C LYS A 117 3.37 -15.20 -18.30
N GLU A 118 4.68 -15.30 -18.17
CA GLU A 118 5.50 -15.83 -19.27
C GLU A 118 5.00 -17.24 -19.60
N LYS A 119 4.21 -17.37 -20.68
CA LYS A 119 3.76 -18.65 -21.19
C LYS A 119 4.92 -19.20 -22.01
N PHE A 120 5.89 -19.79 -21.33
CA PHE A 120 6.86 -20.64 -21.99
C PHE A 120 6.20 -21.97 -22.29
N GLY A 121 6.11 -22.30 -23.57
CA GLY A 121 5.63 -23.58 -24.06
C GLY A 121 6.06 -23.73 -25.51
N THR A 122 6.65 -24.88 -25.84
CA THR A 122 6.92 -25.23 -27.23
C THR A 122 5.59 -25.60 -27.87
N LEU A 123 5.16 -24.86 -28.89
CA LEU A 123 3.97 -25.21 -29.66
C LEU A 123 4.21 -26.58 -30.30
N LYS A 124 3.32 -27.53 -30.02
CA LYS A 124 3.37 -28.87 -30.63
C LYS A 124 2.97 -28.85 -32.11
N ALA A 125 2.31 -27.78 -32.56
CA ALA A 125 1.86 -27.57 -33.93
C ALA A 125 2.49 -26.31 -34.52
N PRO A 126 2.66 -26.24 -35.86
CA PRO A 126 3.07 -25.03 -36.55
C PRO A 126 2.10 -23.86 -36.29
N ILE A 127 2.63 -22.63 -36.21
CA ILE A 127 1.82 -21.41 -35.96
C ILE A 127 0.71 -21.25 -37.00
N LYS A 128 0.98 -21.57 -38.27
CA LYS A 128 0.00 -21.47 -39.36
C LYS A 128 -1.26 -22.31 -39.11
N GLU A 129 -1.09 -23.55 -38.64
CA GLU A 129 -2.21 -24.45 -38.35
C GLU A 129 -3.05 -23.94 -37.16
N LEU A 130 -2.39 -23.38 -36.14
CA LEU A 130 -3.08 -22.79 -35.00
C LEU A 130 -3.90 -21.55 -35.40
N GLU A 131 -3.31 -20.67 -36.21
CA GLU A 131 -3.99 -19.46 -36.70
C GLU A 131 -5.20 -19.81 -37.56
N GLU A 132 -5.08 -20.82 -38.43
CA GLU A 132 -6.17 -21.31 -39.26
C GLU A 132 -7.28 -21.96 -38.43
N HIS A 133 -6.93 -22.76 -37.41
CA HIS A 133 -7.89 -23.33 -36.48
C HIS A 133 -8.65 -22.25 -35.68
N LEU A 134 -7.94 -21.26 -35.15
CA LEU A 134 -8.56 -20.16 -34.40
C LEU A 134 -9.47 -19.34 -35.30
N ARG A 135 -9.03 -19.04 -36.54
CA ARG A 135 -9.84 -18.33 -37.52
C ARG A 135 -11.09 -19.14 -37.86
N LYS A 136 -11.00 -20.44 -38.08
CA LYS A 136 -12.16 -21.29 -38.36
C LYS A 136 -13.13 -21.42 -37.18
N THR A 137 -12.60 -21.49 -35.95
CA THR A 137 -13.41 -21.78 -34.75
C THR A 137 -14.10 -20.53 -34.18
N TYR A 138 -13.42 -19.38 -34.22
CA TYR A 138 -13.89 -18.16 -33.55
C TYR A 138 -14.23 -17.02 -34.50
N SER A 139 -14.05 -17.18 -35.82
CA SER A 139 -14.60 -16.20 -36.77
C SER A 139 -16.08 -16.42 -36.90
N ASP A 140 -16.85 -15.39 -36.57
CA ASP A 140 -18.27 -15.34 -36.89
C ASP A 140 -18.43 -14.91 -38.34
N HIS A 141 -18.62 -15.89 -39.23
CA HIS A 141 -18.86 -15.67 -40.65
C HIS A 141 -20.22 -15.01 -40.93
N GLN A 142 -21.13 -15.01 -39.95
CA GLN A 142 -22.48 -14.48 -40.04
C GLN A 142 -22.64 -13.17 -39.24
N ARG A 143 -21.55 -12.56 -38.77
CA ARG A 143 -21.58 -11.32 -37.97
C ARG A 143 -22.34 -10.17 -38.62
N HIS A 144 -22.37 -10.14 -39.94
CA HIS A 144 -23.07 -9.11 -40.74
C HIS A 144 -24.46 -9.54 -41.21
N VAL A 145 -24.88 -10.77 -40.90
CA VAL A 145 -26.21 -11.28 -41.19
C VAL A 145 -27.10 -10.91 -40.00
N PRO A 146 -28.21 -10.17 -40.21
CA PRO A 146 -29.19 -9.94 -39.16
C PRO A 146 -29.72 -11.29 -38.66
N ALA A 147 -29.54 -11.59 -37.37
CA ALA A 147 -30.12 -12.79 -36.77
C ALA A 147 -31.65 -12.65 -36.77
N CYS A 148 -32.35 -13.50 -37.52
CA CYS A 148 -33.79 -13.64 -37.41
C CYS A 148 -34.13 -14.42 -36.13
N ILE A 149 -35.20 -14.00 -35.45
CA ILE A 149 -35.75 -14.72 -34.30
C ILE A 149 -36.44 -15.98 -34.85
N PRO A 150 -36.08 -17.21 -34.41
CA PRO A 150 -36.73 -18.44 -34.85
C PRO A 150 -38.26 -18.43 -34.64
N ASP A 151 -39.01 -18.99 -35.59
CA ASP A 151 -40.49 -19.00 -35.58
C ASP A 151 -41.10 -19.77 -34.40
N ASP A 152 -40.36 -20.76 -33.86
CA ASP A 152 -40.76 -21.54 -32.68
C ASP A 152 -40.49 -20.83 -31.34
N MET A 153 -39.95 -19.60 -31.37
CA MET A 153 -39.76 -18.84 -30.14
C MET A 153 -41.14 -18.44 -29.59
N PRO A 154 -41.48 -18.80 -28.34
CA PRO A 154 -42.75 -18.39 -27.77
C PRO A 154 -42.84 -16.86 -27.83
N PRO A 155 -44.02 -16.31 -28.17
CA PRO A 155 -44.19 -14.87 -28.30
C PRO A 155 -43.68 -14.23 -27.01
N ILE A 156 -42.72 -13.30 -27.15
CA ILE A 156 -42.19 -12.54 -26.01
C ILE A 156 -43.40 -11.83 -25.42
N GLN A 157 -43.89 -12.34 -24.28
CA GLN A 157 -44.98 -11.70 -23.58
C GLN A 157 -44.56 -10.27 -23.29
N PRO A 158 -45.46 -9.28 -23.45
CA PRO A 158 -45.17 -7.92 -23.04
C PRO A 158 -44.65 -7.99 -21.61
N VAL A 159 -43.51 -7.36 -21.36
CA VAL A 159 -42.87 -7.36 -20.05
C VAL A 159 -43.91 -6.84 -19.04
N GLU A 160 -44.53 -7.74 -18.26
CA GLU A 160 -45.61 -7.37 -17.34
C GLU A 160 -45.12 -6.40 -16.25
N HIS A 161 -43.81 -6.42 -15.99
CA HIS A 161 -43.14 -5.61 -14.98
C HIS A 161 -41.92 -4.92 -15.57
N GLN A 162 -42.04 -3.61 -15.86
CA GLN A 162 -40.88 -2.80 -16.25
C GLN A 162 -39.77 -2.97 -15.21
N MET A 163 -38.54 -3.28 -15.64
CA MET A 163 -37.38 -3.15 -14.76
C MET A 163 -37.34 -1.71 -14.25
N GLU A 164 -37.48 -1.54 -12.94
CA GLU A 164 -37.35 -0.24 -12.31
C GLU A 164 -35.92 0.28 -12.51
N THR A 165 -35.75 1.19 -13.47
CA THR A 165 -34.48 1.86 -13.78
C THR A 165 -34.20 3.05 -12.87
N ARG A 166 -35.10 3.31 -11.91
CA ARG A 166 -34.90 4.35 -10.89
C ARG A 166 -33.80 3.93 -9.92
N PRO A 167 -32.94 4.86 -9.49
CA PRO A 167 -32.00 4.59 -8.40
C PRO A 167 -32.76 4.21 -7.11
N PRO A 168 -32.17 3.36 -6.25
CA PRO A 168 -32.83 2.83 -5.05
C PRO A 168 -33.34 3.95 -4.14
N THR A 169 -34.47 3.69 -3.47
CA THR A 169 -35.12 4.65 -2.57
C THR A 169 -34.41 4.75 -1.22
N TRP A 170 -34.60 5.86 -0.50
CA TRP A 170 -33.93 6.11 0.79
C TRP A 170 -34.23 5.04 1.85
N SER A 171 -35.43 4.47 1.86
CA SER A 171 -35.85 3.35 2.72
C SER A 171 -35.17 2.02 2.37
N GLU A 172 -34.78 1.82 1.11
CA GLU A 172 -34.00 0.64 0.68
C GLU A 172 -32.51 0.80 1.00
N ILE A 173 -32.01 2.04 1.02
CA ILE A 173 -30.65 2.37 1.47
C ILE A 173 -30.52 2.25 2.99
N GLU A 174 -31.58 2.51 3.76
CA GLU A 174 -31.62 2.17 5.19
C GLU A 174 -31.40 0.65 5.43
N GLY A 175 -31.84 -0.23 4.54
CA GLY A 175 -31.51 -1.67 4.57
C GLY A 175 -30.00 -2.00 4.47
N THR A 176 -29.13 -1.03 4.15
CA THR A 176 -27.65 -1.16 4.07
C THR A 176 -26.89 -0.35 5.14
N LEU A 177 -27.60 0.00 6.24
CA LEU A 177 -27.16 0.71 7.45
C LEU A 177 -26.04 0.00 8.22
N PHE A 178 -24.80 0.16 7.77
CA PHE A 178 -23.65 0.14 8.67
C PHE A 178 -22.82 1.40 8.45
N SER A 179 -23.32 2.54 8.92
CA SER A 179 -22.40 3.60 9.35
C SER A 179 -21.93 3.24 10.75
N ALA A 180 -20.67 3.50 11.09
CA ALA A 180 -20.22 3.23 12.44
C ALA A 180 -20.89 4.13 13.49
N LEU A 181 -21.46 5.28 13.04
CA LEU A 181 -22.08 6.29 13.89
C LEU A 181 -23.55 5.99 14.20
N THR A 182 -24.25 5.20 13.38
CA THR A 182 -25.63 4.77 13.68
C THR A 182 -25.72 3.75 14.83
N VAL A 183 -24.57 3.25 15.30
CA VAL A 183 -24.47 2.26 16.39
C VAL A 183 -24.79 2.87 17.77
N ALA A 184 -24.65 4.18 17.92
CA ALA A 184 -24.86 4.86 19.19
C ALA A 184 -25.39 6.29 18.98
N ARG A 185 -26.02 6.87 20.01
CA ARG A 185 -26.54 8.25 19.97
C ARG A 185 -25.73 9.22 20.83
N ASP A 186 -24.84 8.72 21.68
CA ASP A 186 -24.00 9.46 22.63
C ASP A 186 -22.61 9.76 22.08
N TRP A 187 -22.51 10.04 20.77
CA TRP A 187 -21.22 10.38 20.17
C TRP A 187 -20.76 11.77 20.63
N GLU A 188 -19.57 11.82 21.21
CA GLU A 188 -18.86 13.04 21.58
C GLU A 188 -17.69 13.27 20.61
N MET A 189 -17.48 14.53 20.22
CA MET A 189 -16.45 14.94 19.27
C MET A 189 -15.61 16.10 19.82
N ARG A 190 -14.30 16.05 19.59
CA ARG A 190 -13.36 17.15 19.84
C ARG A 190 -12.47 17.36 18.62
N VAL A 191 -12.12 18.61 18.34
CA VAL A 191 -11.28 19.00 17.19
C VAL A 191 -10.23 20.02 17.63
N ASP A 192 -9.01 19.90 17.10
CA ASP A 192 -7.88 20.79 17.36
C ASP A 192 -7.87 21.98 16.37
N LEU A 193 -8.78 22.95 16.55
CA LEU A 193 -8.88 24.12 15.67
C LEU A 193 -8.30 25.39 16.32
N SER A 194 -8.83 25.78 17.48
CA SER A 194 -8.52 27.06 18.14
C SER A 194 -7.96 26.88 19.55
N GLN A 195 -8.28 25.76 20.19
CA GLN A 195 -7.80 25.39 21.50
C GLN A 195 -7.22 23.98 21.41
N ARG A 196 -6.09 23.76 22.07
CA ARG A 196 -5.40 22.47 22.06
C ARG A 196 -6.37 21.36 22.49
N LEU A 197 -6.57 20.38 21.62
CA LEU A 197 -7.42 19.24 21.92
C LEU A 197 -6.90 18.46 23.14
N ILE A 198 -7.76 18.25 24.13
CA ILE A 198 -7.50 17.35 25.26
C ILE A 198 -8.15 16.01 24.96
N PHE A 199 -7.34 14.96 24.91
CA PHE A 199 -7.80 13.59 24.64
C PHE A 199 -8.69 13.09 25.80
N PRO A 200 -9.82 12.40 25.52
CA PRO A 200 -10.71 11.92 26.56
C PRO A 200 -10.03 10.90 27.48
N SER A 201 -9.89 11.26 28.76
CA SER A 201 -9.21 10.43 29.78
C SER A 201 -9.90 9.09 30.03
N GLU A 202 -11.21 9.01 29.79
CA GLU A 202 -12.02 7.79 29.84
C GLU A 202 -11.59 6.74 28.82
N VAL A 203 -11.05 7.18 27.68
CA VAL A 203 -10.51 6.29 26.64
C VAL A 203 -9.08 5.91 27.01
N ALA A 204 -8.21 6.92 27.19
CA ALA A 204 -6.83 6.75 27.63
C ALA A 204 -6.25 8.10 28.06
N VAL A 205 -5.21 8.07 28.90
CA VAL A 205 -4.49 9.29 29.29
C VAL A 205 -3.30 9.48 28.36
N THR A 206 -3.25 10.59 27.63
CA THR A 206 -2.17 10.84 26.67
C THR A 206 -1.88 12.32 26.48
N ASN A 207 -0.64 12.62 26.13
CA ASN A 207 -0.20 13.96 25.73
C ASN A 207 -0.28 14.17 24.20
N LEU A 208 -0.68 13.14 23.45
CA LEU A 208 -0.88 13.24 22.01
C LEU A 208 -2.11 14.10 21.68
N CYS A 209 -1.98 14.93 20.65
CA CYS A 209 -3.01 15.85 20.18
C CYS A 209 -3.32 15.49 18.72
N PRO A 210 -4.28 14.58 18.47
CA PRO A 210 -4.81 14.35 17.13
C PRO A 210 -5.68 15.54 16.69
N ASP A 211 -5.85 15.70 15.37
CA ASP A 211 -6.65 16.79 14.81
C ASP A 211 -8.14 16.65 15.16
N LEU A 212 -8.66 15.42 15.24
CA LEU A 212 -10.04 15.14 15.64
C LEU A 212 -10.15 13.81 16.40
N VAL A 213 -10.97 13.80 17.45
CA VAL A 213 -11.35 12.59 18.18
C VAL A 213 -12.86 12.51 18.27
N LEU A 214 -13.41 11.35 17.97
CA LEU A 214 -14.84 11.06 18.05
C LEU A 214 -15.03 9.75 18.82
N TRP A 215 -15.80 9.74 19.91
CA TRP A 215 -15.99 8.55 20.72
C TRP A 215 -17.40 8.43 21.26
N SER A 216 -17.80 7.23 21.65
CA SER A 216 -19.08 6.95 22.31
C SER A 216 -18.83 6.01 23.48
N LYS A 217 -19.36 6.37 24.64
CA LYS A 217 -19.19 5.61 25.88
C LYS A 217 -20.04 4.36 25.87
N SER A 218 -21.27 4.46 25.36
CA SER A 218 -22.24 3.37 25.30
C SER A 218 -21.74 2.19 24.46
N CYS A 219 -21.14 2.46 23.29
CA CYS A 219 -20.61 1.41 22.41
C CYS A 219 -19.10 1.18 22.55
N ARG A 220 -18.45 1.88 23.50
CA ARG A 220 -17.01 1.87 23.76
C ARG A 220 -16.18 1.92 22.48
N ARG A 221 -16.49 2.87 21.59
CA ARG A 221 -15.77 3.05 20.32
C ARG A 221 -15.14 4.43 20.26
N VAL A 222 -13.93 4.50 19.71
CA VAL A 222 -13.21 5.75 19.49
C VAL A 222 -12.57 5.78 18.10
N PHE A 223 -12.73 6.90 17.42
CA PHE A 223 -12.07 7.27 16.18
C PHE A 223 -11.05 8.35 16.48
N ILE A 224 -9.80 8.09 16.10
CA ILE A 224 -8.69 9.05 16.18
C ILE A 224 -8.39 9.45 14.75
N VAL A 225 -8.68 10.69 14.40
CA VAL A 225 -8.54 11.21 13.04
C VAL A 225 -7.38 12.20 13.01
N GLU A 226 -6.48 12.01 12.05
CA GLU A 226 -5.28 12.82 11.89
C GLU A 226 -5.17 13.27 10.42
N LEU A 227 -5.17 14.56 10.17
CA LEU A 227 -5.04 15.16 8.86
C LEU A 227 -3.59 15.12 8.37
N ALA A 228 -3.40 14.80 7.09
CA ALA A 228 -2.11 14.74 6.44
C ALA A 228 -2.20 15.31 5.02
N VAL A 229 -1.31 16.24 4.70
CA VAL A 229 -1.16 16.80 3.34
C VAL A 229 0.19 16.39 2.75
N PRO A 230 0.35 15.13 2.29
CA PRO A 230 1.61 14.67 1.72
C PRO A 230 1.79 15.12 0.26
N TRP A 231 3.06 15.16 -0.18
CA TRP A 231 3.36 15.17 -1.62
C TRP A 231 2.96 13.83 -2.24
N GLY A 232 2.41 13.83 -3.46
CA GLY A 232 1.65 12.70 -4.03
C GLY A 232 2.31 11.30 -3.93
N GLU A 233 3.61 11.18 -4.10
CA GLU A 233 4.32 9.88 -4.01
C GLU A 233 4.50 9.36 -2.57
N ALA A 234 4.38 10.25 -1.58
CA ALA A 234 4.61 9.99 -0.17
C ALA A 234 3.34 9.67 0.62
N ILE A 235 2.16 9.60 -0.03
CA ILE A 235 0.87 9.32 0.62
C ILE A 235 0.95 8.07 1.49
N GLY A 236 1.26 6.90 0.92
CA GLY A 236 1.30 5.66 1.72
C GLY A 236 2.29 5.66 2.89
N GLU A 237 3.39 6.41 2.79
CA GLU A 237 4.37 6.52 3.89
C GLU A 237 3.88 7.46 4.99
N ALA A 238 3.18 8.55 4.61
CA ALA A 238 2.51 9.42 5.55
C ALA A 238 1.41 8.69 6.32
N TYR A 239 0.65 7.83 5.63
CA TYR A 239 -0.37 6.97 6.23
C TYR A 239 0.22 6.13 7.36
N GLU A 240 1.24 5.32 7.02
CA GLU A 240 1.82 4.37 7.96
C GLU A 240 2.45 5.08 9.15
N ARG A 241 3.19 6.16 8.90
CA ARG A 241 3.84 6.96 9.94
C ARG A 241 2.83 7.57 10.93
N LYS A 242 1.76 8.20 10.43
CA LYS A 242 0.72 8.80 11.29
C LYS A 242 -0.08 7.73 12.02
N ARG A 243 -0.40 6.61 11.36
CA ARG A 243 -1.05 5.46 12.02
C ARG A 243 -0.20 4.86 13.13
N LEU A 244 1.11 4.73 12.91
CA LEU A 244 2.06 4.19 13.89
C LEU A 244 2.23 5.10 15.12
N ARG A 245 2.12 6.43 14.95
CA ARG A 245 2.18 7.40 16.06
C ARG A 245 1.17 7.07 17.17
N TYR A 246 -0.02 6.61 16.79
CA TYR A 246 -1.11 6.30 17.71
C TYR A 246 -1.21 4.81 18.07
N ALA A 247 -0.27 3.96 17.63
CA ALA A 247 -0.37 2.51 17.83
C ALA A 247 -0.35 2.10 19.31
N ASN A 248 0.51 2.72 20.11
CA ASN A 248 0.58 2.43 21.55
C ASN A 248 -0.68 2.91 22.28
N LEU A 249 -1.17 4.11 21.93
CA LEU A 249 -2.41 4.66 22.47
C LEU A 249 -3.62 3.77 22.14
N ALA A 250 -3.68 3.28 20.90
CA ALA A 250 -4.72 2.37 20.47
C ALA A 250 -4.68 1.04 21.25
N ALA A 251 -3.48 0.45 21.42
CA ALA A 251 -3.33 -0.78 22.19
C ALA A 251 -3.71 -0.61 23.67
N GLU A 252 -3.40 0.54 24.28
CA GLU A 252 -3.79 0.85 25.65
C GLU A 252 -5.32 0.97 25.79
N ALA A 253 -5.96 1.74 24.90
CA ALA A 253 -7.41 1.89 24.91
C ALA A 253 -8.14 0.56 24.62
N GLU A 254 -7.62 -0.25 23.69
CA GLU A 254 -8.11 -1.61 23.43
C GLU A 254 -7.98 -2.52 24.66
N GLY A 255 -6.87 -2.42 25.40
CA GLY A 255 -6.68 -3.12 26.67
C GLY A 255 -7.70 -2.71 27.75
N ARG A 256 -8.26 -1.50 27.66
CA ARG A 256 -9.34 -1.00 28.53
C ARG A 256 -10.74 -1.36 28.01
N GLY A 257 -10.83 -2.13 26.91
CA GLY A 257 -12.07 -2.59 26.31
C GLY A 257 -12.70 -1.64 25.29
N TRP A 258 -11.94 -0.68 24.76
CA TRP A 258 -12.40 0.22 23.70
C TRP A 258 -12.10 -0.36 22.30
N SER A 259 -13.01 -0.16 21.36
CA SER A 259 -12.77 -0.39 19.93
C SER A 259 -12.15 0.86 19.32
N VAL A 260 -10.87 0.81 18.96
CA VAL A 260 -10.11 1.96 18.48
C VAL A 260 -9.93 1.91 16.96
N LYS A 261 -10.20 3.02 16.28
CA LYS A 261 -9.92 3.18 14.85
C LYS A 261 -9.10 4.44 14.59
N VAL A 262 -7.85 4.26 14.17
CA VAL A 262 -6.95 5.35 13.80
C VAL A 262 -7.05 5.60 12.29
N TRP A 263 -7.43 6.81 11.92
CA TRP A 263 -7.64 7.25 10.54
C TRP A 263 -6.76 8.45 10.19
N PRO A 264 -5.59 8.20 9.60
CA PRO A 264 -4.88 9.21 8.84
C PRO A 264 -5.71 9.59 7.60
N VAL A 265 -6.12 10.85 7.53
CA VAL A 265 -6.83 11.46 6.39
C VAL A 265 -5.79 12.09 5.49
N GLU A 266 -5.74 11.63 4.25
CA GLU A 266 -4.68 12.03 3.32
C GLU A 266 -5.28 12.74 2.13
N VAL A 267 -4.89 13.99 1.97
CA VAL A 267 -5.25 14.80 0.81
C VAL A 267 -3.96 15.39 0.26
N GLY A 268 -3.56 14.99 -0.93
CA GLY A 268 -2.38 15.51 -1.59
C GLY A 268 -2.53 17.00 -1.91
N CYS A 269 -1.42 17.74 -1.83
CA CYS A 269 -1.36 19.19 -2.07
C CYS A 269 -1.85 19.65 -3.46
N ARG A 270 -2.04 18.72 -4.42
CA ARG A 270 -2.62 18.97 -5.76
C ARG A 270 -4.09 18.52 -5.87
N GLY A 271 -4.80 18.47 -4.75
CA GLY A 271 -6.21 18.07 -4.70
C GLY A 271 -6.46 16.56 -4.84
N PHE A 272 -5.43 15.71 -4.71
CA PHE A 272 -5.64 14.25 -4.75
C PHE A 272 -6.17 13.72 -3.42
N VAL A 273 -7.42 13.26 -3.36
CA VAL A 273 -7.98 12.63 -2.15
C VAL A 273 -7.73 11.12 -2.17
N SER A 274 -7.14 10.59 -1.09
CA SER A 274 -6.82 9.17 -1.00
C SER A 274 -8.06 8.27 -0.86
N ARG A 275 -7.91 6.98 -1.22
CA ARG A 275 -8.97 5.97 -1.02
C ARG A 275 -9.30 5.77 0.46
N THR A 276 -8.35 5.98 1.35
CA THR A 276 -8.53 5.85 2.81
C THR A 276 -9.45 6.96 3.35
N THR A 277 -9.28 8.20 2.89
CA THR A 277 -10.18 9.33 3.19
C THR A 277 -11.61 9.04 2.70
N THR A 278 -11.76 8.54 1.48
CA THR A 278 -13.07 8.16 0.93
C THR A 278 -13.73 7.03 1.72
N LYS A 279 -12.94 6.09 2.26
CA LYS A 279 -13.43 5.01 3.13
C LYS A 279 -13.91 5.55 4.49
N LEU A 280 -13.15 6.45 5.10
CA LEU A 280 -13.56 7.12 6.34
C LEU A 280 -14.92 7.83 6.19
N LEU A 281 -15.11 8.61 5.12
CA LEU A 281 -16.38 9.29 4.87
C LEU A 281 -17.56 8.31 4.83
N LYS A 282 -17.42 7.17 4.14
CA LYS A 282 -18.47 6.13 4.09
C LYS A 282 -18.75 5.52 5.45
N GLU A 283 -17.70 5.34 6.26
CA GLU A 283 -17.79 4.77 7.59
C GLU A 283 -18.47 5.73 8.57
N MET A 284 -18.28 7.03 8.39
CA MET A 284 -19.00 8.11 9.08
C MET A 284 -20.44 8.31 8.54
N GLY A 285 -20.89 7.50 7.59
CA GLY A 285 -22.24 7.59 7.01
C GLY A 285 -22.39 8.58 5.85
N ILE A 286 -21.31 9.30 5.48
CA ILE A 286 -21.32 10.23 4.35
C ILE A 286 -21.18 9.42 3.04
N ARG A 287 -22.29 9.31 2.30
CA ARG A 287 -22.39 8.51 1.07
C ARG A 287 -23.01 9.33 -0.07
N GLY A 288 -23.01 8.75 -1.28
CA GLY A 288 -23.73 9.32 -2.44
C GLY A 288 -23.24 10.72 -2.85
N GLN A 289 -24.17 11.64 -3.06
CA GLN A 289 -23.85 13.01 -3.50
C GLN A 289 -23.08 13.80 -2.43
N ALA A 290 -23.42 13.64 -1.14
CA ALA A 290 -22.71 14.30 -0.04
C ALA A 290 -21.23 13.89 0.00
N GLN A 291 -20.95 12.60 -0.24
CA GLN A 291 -19.57 12.12 -0.37
C GLN A 291 -18.82 12.78 -1.53
N ARG A 292 -19.44 12.88 -2.70
CA ARG A 292 -18.80 13.51 -3.88
C ARG A 292 -18.50 14.98 -3.63
N ARG A 293 -19.42 15.72 -2.98
CA ARG A 293 -19.21 17.12 -2.58
C ARG A 293 -18.07 17.25 -1.59
N ALA A 294 -18.07 16.47 -0.50
CA ALA A 294 -17.01 16.50 0.51
C ALA A 294 -15.63 16.20 -0.09
N VAL A 295 -15.53 15.20 -0.98
CA VAL A 295 -14.25 14.90 -1.68
C VAL A 295 -13.78 16.06 -2.53
N LYS A 296 -14.69 16.73 -3.26
CA LYS A 296 -14.36 17.89 -4.10
C LYS A 296 -13.92 19.09 -3.26
N GLU A 297 -14.59 19.35 -2.14
CA GLU A 297 -14.23 20.43 -1.21
C GLU A 297 -12.89 20.18 -0.54
N LEU A 298 -12.63 18.95 -0.06
CA LEU A 298 -11.33 18.57 0.50
C LEU A 298 -10.20 18.76 -0.52
N ALA A 299 -10.41 18.35 -1.77
CA ALA A 299 -9.46 18.52 -2.85
C ALA A 299 -9.16 20.02 -3.11
N ALA A 300 -10.21 20.82 -3.30
CA ALA A 300 -10.09 22.25 -3.57
C ALA A 300 -9.42 23.00 -2.41
N THR A 301 -9.80 22.68 -1.17
CA THR A 301 -9.22 23.30 0.03
C THR A 301 -7.73 23.01 0.15
N ALA A 302 -7.32 21.75 -0.08
CA ALA A 302 -5.91 21.37 -0.03
C ALA A 302 -5.09 22.06 -1.12
N GLU A 303 -5.63 22.17 -2.34
CA GLU A 303 -4.98 22.85 -3.46
C GLU A 303 -4.86 24.35 -3.21
N GLN A 304 -5.94 25.02 -2.82
CA GLN A 304 -5.95 26.46 -2.52
C GLN A 304 -5.01 26.80 -1.36
N SER A 305 -5.04 26.01 -0.28
CA SER A 305 -4.15 26.21 0.87
C SER A 305 -2.68 26.01 0.48
N SER A 306 -2.39 24.98 -0.32
CA SER A 306 -1.03 24.72 -0.79
C SER A 306 -0.54 25.80 -1.76
N HIS A 307 -1.43 26.30 -2.62
CA HIS A 307 -1.14 27.40 -3.54
C HIS A 307 -0.88 28.70 -2.78
N TRP A 308 -1.69 28.99 -1.75
CA TRP A 308 -1.47 30.14 -0.88
C TRP A 308 -0.12 30.06 -0.16
N LEU A 309 0.19 28.94 0.49
CA LEU A 309 1.51 28.70 1.09
C LEU A 309 2.66 28.85 0.08
N TRP A 310 2.45 28.42 -1.16
CA TRP A 310 3.43 28.62 -2.22
C TRP A 310 3.60 30.10 -2.55
N LEU A 311 2.52 30.89 -2.67
CA LEU A 311 2.61 32.33 -2.93
C LEU A 311 3.35 33.06 -1.79
N GLU A 312 3.04 32.72 -0.54
CA GLU A 312 3.65 33.31 0.66
C GLU A 312 5.10 32.89 0.90
N ARG A 313 5.65 31.94 0.13
CA ARG A 313 7.03 31.44 0.31
C ARG A 313 8.14 32.50 0.23
N ARG A 314 7.82 33.66 -0.36
CA ARG A 314 8.75 34.79 -0.51
C ARG A 314 8.56 35.85 0.57
N ASP A 315 7.54 35.72 1.41
CA ASP A 315 7.37 36.58 2.56
C ASP A 315 8.40 36.18 3.64
N ILE A 316 9.30 37.12 3.94
CA ILE A 316 10.40 36.95 4.90
C ILE A 316 9.87 36.81 6.32
N SER A 317 8.60 37.15 6.59
CA SER A 317 7.95 36.97 7.88
C SER A 317 7.87 35.50 8.35
N TRP A 318 8.02 34.54 7.42
CA TRP A 318 8.02 33.09 7.68
C TRP A 318 9.42 32.51 7.92
N ALA A 319 10.49 33.28 7.71
CA ALA A 319 11.83 32.90 8.12
C ALA A 319 11.89 33.03 9.65
N ALA A 320 11.87 31.88 10.33
CA ALA A 320 11.73 31.74 11.77
C ALA A 320 12.50 32.79 12.60
N LYS A 321 11.79 33.39 13.57
CA LYS A 321 12.39 33.83 14.84
C LYS A 321 12.79 32.62 15.68
#